data_AF-W8YK12-F1
#
_entry.id   AF-W8YK12-F1
#
_cell.length_a   1.000
_cell.length_b   1.000
_cell.length_c   1.000
_cell.angle_alpha   90.00
_cell.angle_beta   90.00
_cell.angle_gamma   90.00
#
_symmetry.space_group_name_H-M   'P 1'
#
loop_
_entity.id
_entity.type
_entity.pdbx_description
1 polymer ?
#
loop_
_entity_poly.entity_id
_entity_poly.type
_entity_poly.pdbx_seq_one_letter_code
_entity_poly.pdbx_strand_id
1 'polypeptide(L)'
;MRHQPSAELEAYAKVFGTVPCFGMDRNEVLFAREVLELPVLVADERLRQAFQSVVERVYDGMQEGRRISARVSRHLLERPGAALPSLTETAKELGMSPRSLQARLKEGTSYNRLAGELRKELAVRYLAREEHSIAEVAYLLHISEPSAFHSAFNKWTGMTPG
;
A
#
# COMPACT_ATOMS: atom_id res chain seq x y z
N MET A 1 -26.94 -10.37 1.39
CA MET A 1 -27.58 -9.26 0.66
C MET A 1 -28.51 -8.53 1.61
N ARG A 2 -28.49 -7.18 1.63
CA ARG A 2 -29.25 -6.35 2.59
C ARG A 2 -30.74 -6.24 2.33
N HIS A 3 -31.17 -6.56 1.11
CA HIS A 3 -32.57 -6.53 0.74
C HIS A 3 -33.17 -7.94 0.81
N GLN A 4 -34.50 -8.00 0.73
CA GLN A 4 -35.24 -9.25 0.51
C GLN A 4 -35.16 -9.65 -0.97
N PRO A 5 -35.23 -10.95 -1.30
CA PRO A 5 -35.16 -11.40 -2.69
C PRO A 5 -36.28 -10.74 -3.51
N SER A 6 -35.92 -10.20 -4.67
CA SER A 6 -36.86 -9.52 -5.57
C SER A 6 -37.39 -10.43 -6.68
N ALA A 7 -36.90 -11.66 -6.74
CA ALA A 7 -37.25 -12.70 -7.70
C ALA A 7 -37.20 -14.07 -7.01
N GLU A 8 -37.59 -15.11 -7.73
CA GLU A 8 -37.48 -16.51 -7.28
C GLU A 8 -36.02 -16.89 -7.01
N LEU A 9 -35.76 -17.68 -5.97
CA LEU A 9 -34.41 -18.03 -5.51
C LEU A 9 -33.63 -18.81 -6.59
N GLU A 10 -34.32 -19.62 -7.38
CA GLU A 10 -33.78 -20.41 -8.49
C GLU A 10 -33.17 -19.51 -9.59
N ALA A 11 -33.73 -18.31 -9.79
CA ALA A 11 -33.18 -17.35 -10.75
C ALA A 11 -31.80 -16.84 -10.29
N TYR A 12 -31.61 -16.68 -8.98
CA TYR A 12 -30.30 -16.29 -8.43
C TYR A 12 -29.27 -17.41 -8.59
N ALA A 13 -29.65 -18.68 -8.37
CA ALA A 13 -28.75 -19.80 -8.57
C ALA A 13 -28.25 -19.90 -10.02
N LYS A 14 -29.11 -19.61 -11.01
CA LYS A 14 -28.72 -19.59 -12.43
C LYS A 14 -27.70 -18.50 -12.77
N VAL A 15 -27.79 -17.34 -12.11
CA VAL A 15 -26.92 -16.18 -12.39
C VAL A 15 -25.63 -16.22 -11.58
N PHE A 16 -25.73 -16.52 -10.28
CA PHE A 16 -24.61 -16.46 -9.33
C PHE A 16 -23.95 -17.83 -9.09
N GLY A 17 -24.51 -18.92 -9.62
CA GLY A 17 -24.08 -20.29 -9.33
C GLY A 17 -24.44 -20.76 -7.92
N THR A 18 -25.11 -19.93 -7.12
CA THR A 18 -25.55 -20.21 -5.76
C THR A 18 -26.73 -19.32 -5.38
N VAL A 19 -27.46 -19.68 -4.32
CA VAL A 19 -28.53 -18.84 -3.76
C VAL A 19 -27.91 -17.91 -2.69
N PRO A 20 -27.91 -16.58 -2.88
CA PRO A 20 -27.41 -15.65 -1.88
C PRO A 20 -28.24 -15.68 -0.60
N CYS A 21 -27.60 -15.41 0.54
CA CYS A 21 -28.33 -15.14 1.78
C CYS A 21 -28.90 -13.71 1.75
N PHE A 22 -30.21 -13.56 1.93
CA PHE A 22 -30.93 -12.28 1.94
C PHE A 22 -31.25 -11.82 3.38
N GLY A 23 -31.55 -10.54 3.56
CA GLY A 23 -31.83 -9.95 4.88
C GLY A 23 -30.63 -9.80 5.82
N MET A 24 -29.40 -9.76 5.28
CA MET A 24 -28.16 -9.61 6.07
C MET A 24 -27.82 -8.14 6.31
N ASP A 25 -27.05 -7.81 7.35
CA ASP A 25 -26.64 -6.42 7.62
C ASP A 25 -25.73 -5.81 6.52
N ARG A 26 -25.04 -6.67 5.77
CA ARG A 26 -24.04 -6.28 4.75
C ARG A 26 -24.19 -7.09 3.45
N ASN A 27 -23.65 -6.54 2.37
CA ASN A 27 -23.48 -7.24 1.11
C ASN A 27 -22.04 -7.76 1.04
N GLU A 28 -21.88 -9.08 0.96
CA GLU A 28 -20.59 -9.74 1.01
C GLU A 28 -20.51 -10.81 -0.08
N VAL A 29 -19.30 -11.03 -0.59
CA VAL A 29 -18.99 -12.09 -1.56
C VAL A 29 -17.88 -12.93 -0.94
N LEU A 30 -18.11 -14.22 -0.78
CA LEU A 30 -17.15 -15.16 -0.23
C LEU A 30 -16.60 -16.04 -1.36
N PHE A 31 -15.30 -16.16 -1.41
CA PHE A 31 -14.59 -17.04 -2.33
C PHE A 31 -13.38 -17.63 -1.61
N ALA A 32 -12.91 -18.77 -2.08
CA ALA A 32 -11.74 -19.44 -1.53
C ALA A 32 -10.50 -18.54 -1.70
N ARG A 33 -9.60 -18.51 -0.73
CA ARG A 33 -8.45 -17.58 -0.73
C ARG A 33 -7.57 -17.77 -1.97
N GLU A 34 -7.48 -19.00 -2.45
CA GLU A 34 -6.72 -19.44 -3.62
C GLU A 34 -7.20 -18.78 -4.91
N VAL A 35 -8.45 -18.31 -4.96
CA VAL A 35 -9.01 -17.56 -6.09
C VAL A 35 -8.27 -16.23 -6.29
N LEU A 36 -7.70 -15.64 -5.24
CA LEU A 36 -6.92 -14.40 -5.35
C LEU A 36 -5.60 -14.59 -6.11
N GLU A 37 -5.11 -15.82 -6.16
CA GLU A 37 -3.85 -16.17 -6.84
C GLU A 37 -4.09 -16.63 -8.29
N LEU A 38 -5.36 -16.74 -8.71
CA LEU A 38 -5.66 -17.16 -10.08
C LEU A 38 -5.31 -16.05 -11.08
N PRO A 39 -4.61 -16.39 -12.18
CA PRO A 39 -4.34 -15.42 -13.23
C PRO A 39 -5.65 -15.00 -13.90
N VAL A 40 -5.79 -13.70 -14.19
CA VAL A 40 -6.94 -13.16 -14.92
C VAL A 40 -6.88 -13.65 -16.37
N LEU A 41 -7.76 -14.60 -16.73
CA LEU A 41 -7.76 -15.28 -18.04
C LEU A 41 -8.01 -14.37 -19.24
N VAL A 42 -8.59 -13.18 -19.02
CA VAL A 42 -8.88 -12.17 -20.06
C VAL A 42 -8.12 -10.88 -19.78
N ALA A 43 -6.82 -11.00 -19.50
CA ALA A 43 -5.92 -9.86 -19.41
C ALA A 43 -5.73 -9.24 -20.82
N ASP A 44 -6.73 -8.49 -21.29
CA ASP A 44 -6.63 -7.66 -22.48
C ASP A 44 -6.11 -6.28 -22.07
N GLU A 45 -4.92 -5.93 -22.56
CA GLU A 45 -4.27 -4.64 -22.32
C GLU A 45 -5.15 -3.44 -22.68
N ARG A 46 -6.02 -3.56 -23.69
CA ARG A 46 -6.98 -2.51 -24.07
C ARG A 46 -8.11 -2.38 -23.07
N LEU A 47 -8.59 -3.50 -22.54
CA LEU A 47 -9.64 -3.55 -21.53
C LEU A 47 -9.12 -3.00 -20.20
N ARG A 48 -7.87 -3.33 -19.86
CA ARG A 48 -7.13 -2.77 -18.70
C ARG A 48 -7.06 -1.24 -18.77
N GLN A 49 -6.67 -0.68 -19.92
CA GLN A 49 -6.60 0.77 -20.13
C GLN A 49 -7.98 1.44 -20.07
N ALA A 50 -9.01 0.82 -20.65
CA ALA A 50 -10.37 1.34 -20.60
C ALA A 50 -10.91 1.40 -19.16
N PHE A 51 -10.71 0.34 -18.38
CA PHE A 51 -11.14 0.29 -16.98
C PHE A 51 -10.28 1.16 -16.06
N GLN A 52 -9.02 1.42 -16.40
CA GLN A 52 -8.15 2.29 -15.61
C GLN A 52 -8.74 3.70 -15.46
N SER A 53 -9.31 4.25 -16.54
CA SER A 53 -9.96 5.57 -16.50
C SER A 53 -11.26 5.61 -15.66
N VAL A 54 -11.96 4.47 -15.54
CA VAL A 54 -13.19 4.33 -14.74
C VAL A 54 -12.86 4.12 -13.27
N VAL A 55 -11.82 3.32 -12.99
CA VAL A 55 -11.24 3.15 -11.66
C VAL A 55 -10.74 4.48 -11.15
N GLU A 56 -10.00 5.26 -11.96
CA GLU A 56 -9.52 6.60 -11.62
C GLU A 56 -10.68 7.56 -11.26
N ARG A 57 -11.78 7.53 -12.04
CA ARG A 57 -12.95 8.41 -11.84
C ARG A 57 -13.79 8.06 -10.61
N VAL A 58 -14.02 6.78 -10.34
CA VAL A 58 -14.71 6.30 -9.12
C VAL A 58 -13.83 6.53 -7.89
N TYR A 59 -12.51 6.51 -8.08
CA TYR A 59 -11.51 6.80 -7.05
C TYR A 59 -11.34 8.32 -6.78
N ASP A 60 -11.75 9.21 -7.68
CA ASP A 60 -11.56 10.68 -7.60
C ASP A 60 -12.37 11.33 -6.47
N GLY A 61 -13.58 10.84 -6.18
CA GLY A 61 -14.50 11.50 -5.25
C GLY A 61 -14.24 11.27 -3.74
N MET A 62 -13.42 10.28 -3.36
CA MET A 62 -13.32 9.84 -1.95
C MET A 62 -11.89 9.87 -1.35
N GLN A 63 -10.85 10.29 -2.10
CA GLN A 63 -9.45 9.85 -1.84
C GLN A 63 -8.32 10.90 -2.01
N GLU A 64 -8.52 12.22 -1.95
CA GLU A 64 -7.41 13.16 -2.24
C GLU A 64 -6.19 12.98 -1.29
N GLY A 65 -6.41 12.84 0.03
CA GLY A 65 -5.32 12.60 1.00
C GLY A 65 -4.67 11.21 0.90
N ARG A 66 -5.47 10.17 0.68
CA ARG A 66 -4.99 8.79 0.50
C ARG A 66 -4.19 8.62 -0.80
N ARG A 67 -4.59 9.29 -1.89
CA ARG A 67 -3.82 9.34 -3.15
C ARG A 67 -2.45 9.96 -2.99
N ILE A 68 -2.34 11.05 -2.23
CA ILE A 68 -1.05 11.70 -1.99
C ILE A 68 -0.14 10.77 -1.17
N SER A 69 -0.68 10.10 -0.14
CA SER A 69 0.12 9.12 0.63
C SER A 69 0.61 7.93 -0.21
N ALA A 70 -0.21 7.43 -1.13
CA ALA A 70 0.17 6.35 -2.05
C ALA A 70 1.23 6.81 -3.06
N ARG A 71 1.09 8.03 -3.62
CA ARG A 71 2.09 8.62 -4.53
C ARG A 71 3.43 8.86 -3.83
N VAL A 72 3.42 9.35 -2.59
CA VAL A 72 4.63 9.48 -1.76
C VAL A 72 5.27 8.10 -1.55
N SER A 73 4.50 7.11 -1.12
CA SER A 73 5.02 5.76 -0.85
C SER A 73 5.63 5.13 -2.09
N ARG A 74 4.98 5.26 -3.26
CA ARG A 74 5.51 4.79 -4.54
C ARG A 74 6.83 5.47 -4.90
N HIS A 75 6.90 6.80 -4.76
CA HIS A 75 8.13 7.54 -5.03
C HIS A 75 9.29 7.10 -4.13
N LEU A 76 9.00 6.81 -2.86
CA LEU A 76 10.00 6.29 -1.92
C LEU A 76 10.46 4.86 -2.29
N LEU A 77 9.55 4.02 -2.80
CA LEU A 77 9.83 2.64 -3.21
C LEU A 77 10.60 2.53 -4.54
N GLU A 78 10.41 3.47 -5.47
CA GLU A 78 11.09 3.50 -6.78
C GLU A 78 12.59 3.85 -6.68
N ARG A 79 13.09 4.21 -5.49
CA ARG A 79 14.52 4.44 -5.23
C ARG A 79 15.08 3.58 -4.09
N PRO A 80 14.98 2.23 -4.16
CA PRO A 80 15.55 1.37 -3.14
C PRO A 80 17.05 1.21 -3.43
N GLY A 81 17.90 1.99 -2.74
CA GLY A 81 19.36 1.89 -2.85
C GLY A 81 20.10 3.22 -2.79
N ALA A 82 19.40 4.34 -3.02
CA ALA A 82 19.89 5.68 -2.69
C ALA A 82 19.30 6.11 -1.35
N ALA A 83 19.90 7.12 -0.70
CA ALA A 83 19.29 7.79 0.45
C ALA A 83 17.80 8.06 0.13
N LEU A 84 16.90 7.67 1.05
CA LEU A 84 15.49 8.00 0.88
C LEU A 84 15.38 9.50 0.59
N PRO A 85 14.63 9.91 -0.45
CA PRO A 85 14.53 11.31 -0.80
C PRO A 85 14.00 12.07 0.41
N SER A 86 14.27 13.36 0.49
CA SER A 86 13.72 14.24 1.52
C SER A 86 12.27 14.60 1.21
N LEU A 87 11.59 15.18 2.20
CA LEU A 87 10.26 15.78 2.00
C LEU A 87 10.28 16.80 0.85
N THR A 88 11.35 17.61 0.77
CA THR A 88 11.49 18.66 -0.25
C THR A 88 11.62 18.07 -1.65
N GLU A 89 12.46 17.05 -1.81
CA GLU A 89 12.62 16.34 -3.09
C GLU A 89 11.33 15.64 -3.50
N THR A 90 10.67 14.96 -2.55
CA THR A 90 9.40 14.28 -2.80
C THR A 90 8.31 15.29 -3.18
N ALA A 91 8.24 16.45 -2.52
CA ALA A 91 7.29 17.49 -2.84
C ALA A 91 7.53 18.06 -4.24
N LYS A 92 8.80 18.30 -4.60
CA LYS A 92 9.19 18.78 -5.93
C LYS A 92 8.77 17.79 -7.03
N GLU A 93 9.02 16.51 -6.83
CA GLU A 93 8.61 15.45 -7.77
C GLU A 93 7.09 15.40 -7.95
N LEU A 94 6.35 15.61 -6.86
CA LEU A 94 4.89 15.59 -6.87
C LEU A 94 4.26 16.90 -7.38
N GLY A 95 5.08 17.91 -7.74
CA GLY A 95 4.63 19.22 -8.19
C GLY A 95 4.02 20.08 -7.09
N MET A 96 4.48 19.92 -5.85
CA MET A 96 3.92 20.53 -4.65
C MET A 96 4.96 21.26 -3.80
N SER A 97 4.51 22.21 -2.97
CA SER A 97 5.35 22.73 -1.89
C SER A 97 5.41 21.74 -0.71
N PRO A 98 6.50 21.71 0.08
CA PRO A 98 6.60 20.85 1.26
C PRO A 98 5.45 21.03 2.26
N ARG A 99 5.02 22.28 2.46
CA ARG A 99 3.89 22.63 3.32
C ARG A 99 2.57 22.06 2.80
N SER A 100 2.35 22.13 1.49
CA SER A 100 1.14 21.57 0.85
C SER A 100 1.13 20.04 0.95
N LEU A 101 2.27 19.40 0.70
CA LEU A 101 2.41 17.95 0.84
C LEU A 101 2.12 17.50 2.29
N GLN A 102 2.70 18.18 3.28
CA GLN A 102 2.42 17.89 4.69
C GLN A 102 0.95 18.09 5.06
N ALA A 103 0.34 19.19 4.61
CA ALA A 103 -1.08 19.47 4.85
C ALA A 103 -1.98 18.36 4.30
N ARG A 104 -1.70 17.89 3.07
CA ARG A 104 -2.47 16.81 2.43
C ARG A 104 -2.29 15.43 3.07
N LEU A 105 -1.14 15.18 3.70
CA LEU A 105 -0.91 13.92 4.41
C LEU A 105 -1.55 13.89 5.81
N LYS A 106 -1.79 15.06 6.42
CA LYS A 106 -2.17 15.23 7.83
C LYS A 106 -3.44 14.49 8.23
N GLU A 107 -4.36 14.23 7.30
CA GLU A 107 -5.65 13.57 7.56
C GLU A 107 -5.55 12.04 7.69
N GLY A 108 -4.36 11.45 7.65
CA GLY A 108 -4.22 10.01 7.85
C GLY A 108 -2.80 9.48 8.00
N THR A 109 -1.77 10.30 7.75
CA THR A 109 -0.38 9.90 7.91
C THR A 109 0.55 11.11 8.01
N SER A 110 1.86 10.88 7.96
CA SER A 110 2.85 11.92 7.75
C SER A 110 3.96 11.39 6.85
N TYR A 111 4.70 12.30 6.22
CA TYR A 111 5.86 11.93 5.43
C TYR A 111 6.86 11.09 6.24
N ASN A 112 7.15 11.53 7.47
CA ASN A 112 8.08 10.83 8.36
C ASN A 112 7.57 9.43 8.73
N ARG A 113 6.25 9.25 8.87
CA ARG A 113 5.66 7.93 9.12
C ARG A 113 5.84 7.02 7.91
N LEU A 114 5.49 7.48 6.71
CA LEU A 114 5.65 6.69 5.47
C LEU A 114 7.13 6.32 5.21
N ALA A 115 8.03 7.29 5.36
CA ALA A 115 9.46 7.04 5.20
C ALA A 115 10.04 6.17 6.33
N GLY A 116 9.46 6.21 7.53
CA GLY A 116 9.84 5.35 8.65
C GLY A 116 9.45 3.89 8.43
N GLU A 117 8.21 3.63 8.01
CA GLU A 117 7.73 2.28 7.68
C GLU A 117 8.58 1.63 6.58
N LEU A 118 8.91 2.39 5.53
CA LEU A 118 9.77 1.88 4.47
C LEU A 118 11.20 1.60 4.96
N ARG A 119 11.79 2.48 5.79
CA ARG A 119 13.10 2.21 6.40
C ARG A 119 13.09 0.92 7.21
N LYS A 120 12.04 0.70 8.00
CA LYS A 120 11.86 -0.52 8.78
C LYS A 120 11.78 -1.76 7.87
N GLU A 121 10.98 -1.71 6.82
CA GLU A 121 10.83 -2.83 5.87
C GLU A 121 12.14 -3.15 5.14
N LEU A 122 12.90 -2.13 4.74
CA LEU A 122 14.23 -2.31 4.15
C LEU A 122 15.24 -2.87 5.15
N ALA A 123 15.24 -2.37 6.39
CA ALA A 123 16.12 -2.87 7.45
C ALA A 123 15.90 -4.36 7.72
N VAL A 124 14.63 -4.78 7.86
CA VAL A 124 14.27 -6.19 8.06
C VAL A 124 14.70 -7.03 6.86
N ARG A 125 14.48 -6.55 5.63
CA ARG A 125 14.89 -7.26 4.41
C ARG A 125 16.40 -7.39 4.25
N TYR A 126 17.17 -6.38 4.61
CA TYR A 126 18.63 -6.44 4.53
C TYR A 126 19.23 -7.34 5.62
N LEU A 127 18.69 -7.29 6.85
CA LEU A 127 19.13 -8.18 7.94
C LEU A 127 18.75 -9.64 7.72
N ALA A 128 17.69 -9.93 6.97
CA ALA A 128 17.31 -11.29 6.59
C ALA A 128 18.28 -11.93 5.57
N ARG A 129 19.15 -11.14 4.94
CA ARG A 129 20.22 -11.65 4.06
C ARG A 129 21.47 -11.81 4.90
N GLU A 130 21.94 -13.05 5.08
CA GLU A 130 23.16 -13.38 5.86
C GLU A 130 24.45 -12.71 5.33
N GLU A 131 24.37 -12.08 4.17
CA GLU A 131 25.47 -11.38 3.49
C GLU A 131 25.71 -9.95 3.98
N HIS A 132 24.85 -9.39 4.83
CA HIS A 132 24.96 -8.00 5.30
C HIS A 132 25.21 -7.93 6.80
N SER A 133 26.35 -7.35 7.18
CA SER A 133 26.62 -6.96 8.56
C SER A 133 25.73 -5.78 8.98
N ILE A 134 25.50 -5.64 10.29
CA ILE A 134 24.73 -4.52 10.86
C ILE A 134 25.29 -3.15 10.42
N ALA A 135 26.62 -3.04 10.29
CA ALA A 135 27.28 -1.82 9.82
C ALA A 135 26.97 -1.52 8.35
N GLU A 136 26.94 -2.54 7.48
CA GLU A 136 26.54 -2.39 6.08
C GLU A 136 25.06 -2.04 5.95
N VAL A 137 24.17 -2.63 6.75
CA VAL A 137 22.76 -2.26 6.77
C VAL A 137 22.56 -0.81 7.22
N ALA A 138 23.27 -0.37 8.25
CA ALA A 138 23.23 1.03 8.69
C ALA A 138 23.69 1.99 7.57
N TYR A 139 24.76 1.63 6.87
CA TYR A 139 25.28 2.38 5.72
C TYR A 139 24.27 2.45 4.56
N LEU A 140 23.70 1.30 4.16
CA LEU A 140 22.69 1.22 3.09
C LEU A 140 21.44 2.08 3.40
N LEU A 141 21.05 2.15 4.67
CA LEU A 141 19.94 2.99 5.13
C LEU A 141 20.32 4.44 5.40
N HIS A 142 21.58 4.83 5.14
CA HIS A 142 22.13 6.16 5.35
C HIS A 142 21.97 6.65 6.81
N ILE A 143 22.13 5.73 7.76
CA ILE A 143 22.19 6.06 9.19
C ILE A 143 23.65 6.25 9.56
N SER A 144 23.94 7.38 10.19
CA SER A 144 25.29 7.89 10.43
C SER A 144 26.19 6.92 11.21
N GLU A 145 25.62 6.14 12.14
CA GLU A 145 26.38 5.16 12.93
C GLU A 145 25.60 3.87 13.18
N PRO A 146 26.28 2.71 13.31
CA PRO A 146 25.65 1.44 13.69
C PRO A 146 24.90 1.52 15.03
N SER A 147 25.40 2.31 15.98
CA SER A 147 24.76 2.59 17.28
C SER A 147 23.40 3.28 17.11
N ALA A 148 23.31 4.24 16.18
CA ALA A 148 22.08 4.93 15.83
C ALA A 148 21.10 4.00 15.09
N PHE A 149 21.60 3.08 14.26
CA PHE A 149 20.78 2.04 13.64
C PHE A 149 20.20 1.09 14.68
N HIS A 150 20.97 0.61 15.66
CA HIS A 150 20.46 -0.22 16.76
C HIS A 150 19.28 0.43 17.50
N SER A 151 19.46 1.70 17.89
CA SER A 151 18.44 2.45 18.61
C SER A 151 17.19 2.69 17.75
N ALA A 152 17.39 3.01 16.46
CA ALA A 152 16.31 3.22 15.51
C ALA A 152 15.55 1.93 15.20
N PHE A 153 16.26 0.83 14.94
CA PHE A 153 15.69 -0.48 14.67
C PHE A 153 14.83 -0.94 15.85
N ASN A 154 15.35 -0.88 17.08
CA ASN A 154 14.59 -1.24 18.28
C ASN A 154 13.34 -0.34 18.45
N LYS A 155 13.45 0.96 18.17
CA LYS A 155 12.30 1.87 18.19
C LYS A 155 11.24 1.50 17.14
N TRP A 156 11.64 0.97 15.99
CA TRP A 156 10.73 0.63 14.88
C TRP A 156 10.12 -0.77 14.99
N THR A 157 10.89 -1.74 15.46
CA THR A 157 10.53 -3.18 15.48
C THR A 157 10.22 -3.71 16.87
N GLY A 158 10.70 -3.05 17.94
CA GLY A 158 10.67 -3.56 19.31
C GLY A 158 11.68 -4.69 19.57
N MET A 159 12.63 -4.92 18.65
CA MET A 159 13.58 -6.02 18.68
C MET A 159 15.02 -5.50 18.51
N THR A 160 16.01 -6.30 18.94
CA THR A 160 17.41 -6.05 18.61
C THR A 160 17.72 -6.52 17.18
N PRO A 161 18.54 -5.80 16.39
CA PRO A 161 18.90 -6.20 15.01
C PRO A 161 19.93 -7.35 14.93
N GLY A 162 19.90 -8.27 15.89
CA GLY A 162 20.81 -9.40 16.03
C GLY A 162 20.37 -10.31 17.17
#